data_AF-A0A4U3ET14-F1
#
_entry.id   AF-A0A4U3ET14-F1
#
_cell.length_a   1.000
_cell.length_b   1.000
_cell.length_c   1.000
_cell.angle_alpha   90.00
_cell.angle_beta   90.00
_cell.angle_gamma   90.00
#
_symmetry.space_group_name_H-M   'P 1'
#
loop_
_entity.id
_entity.type
_entity.pdbx_description
1 polymer ?
#
loop_
_entity_poly.entity_id
_entity_poly.type
_entity_poly.pdbx_seq_one_letter_code
_entity_poly.pdbx_strand_id
1 'polypeptide(L)'
;EHHNNNEFNCCISNLSFASNDINLAKAHTLDKTQPILLKKMAVNFFKDFNTQKYQITLKCNDDYYLTLDNEKKLLDRIYLVYDDNFRVVYTDANRIVDELLETGEIDFKLLSYNSLDYTLKVLVYSDEEITEIQHTQDKDGNFMIIVPDSKKDEFFFNSIPPKKELYEKDE
;
A
#
# COMPACT_ATOMS: atom_id res chain seq x y z
N GLU A 1 11.73 -8.55 -13.88
CA GLU A 1 11.82 -7.23 -13.23
C GLU A 1 11.40 -7.32 -11.77
N HIS A 2 12.05 -6.58 -10.87
CA HIS A 2 11.77 -6.53 -9.44
C HIS A 2 10.86 -5.34 -9.11
N HIS A 3 9.68 -5.58 -8.53
CA HIS A 3 8.68 -4.54 -8.27
C HIS A 3 9.21 -3.46 -7.31
N ASN A 4 9.97 -3.85 -6.30
CA ASN A 4 10.58 -2.94 -5.32
C ASN A 4 11.98 -2.42 -5.70
N ASN A 5 12.45 -2.65 -6.93
CA ASN A 5 13.79 -2.27 -7.40
C ASN A 5 14.96 -2.81 -6.54
N ASN A 6 14.74 -3.85 -5.74
CA ASN A 6 15.79 -4.52 -5.00
C ASN A 6 16.15 -5.84 -5.71
N GLU A 7 17.32 -5.86 -6.35
CA GLU A 7 17.85 -7.00 -7.08
C GLU A 7 18.07 -8.26 -6.22
N PHE A 8 18.17 -8.11 -4.90
CA PHE A 8 18.31 -9.22 -3.96
C PHE A 8 16.96 -9.74 -3.45
N ASN A 9 15.84 -9.04 -3.72
CA ASN A 9 14.51 -9.52 -3.36
C ASN A 9 13.94 -10.46 -4.44
N CYS A 10 14.43 -11.70 -4.46
CA CYS A 10 14.01 -12.75 -5.39
C CYS A 10 12.69 -13.43 -5.00
N CYS A 11 11.88 -12.86 -4.10
CA CYS A 11 10.56 -13.40 -3.80
C CYS A 11 9.71 -13.42 -5.08
N ILE A 12 9.08 -14.55 -5.41
CA ILE A 12 8.29 -14.70 -6.64
C ILE A 12 7.24 -13.59 -6.76
N SER A 13 6.60 -13.21 -5.65
CA SER A 13 5.59 -12.15 -5.63
C SER A 13 6.11 -10.75 -5.98
N ASN A 14 7.43 -10.53 -5.94
CA ASN A 14 8.10 -9.30 -6.30
C ASN A 14 8.56 -9.28 -7.77
N LEU A 15 8.25 -10.32 -8.55
CA LEU A 15 8.75 -10.47 -9.91
C LEU A 15 7.64 -10.34 -10.96
N SER A 16 7.96 -9.71 -12.08
CA SER A 16 7.14 -9.74 -13.30
C SER A 16 7.96 -9.83 -14.57
N PHE A 17 7.33 -10.33 -15.62
CA PHE A 17 7.78 -10.17 -17.01
C PHE A 17 7.38 -8.78 -17.51
N ALA A 18 8.35 -7.93 -17.78
CA ALA A 18 8.17 -6.60 -18.34
C ALA A 18 9.21 -6.37 -19.44
N SER A 19 8.88 -5.56 -20.45
CA SER A 19 9.87 -5.19 -21.47
C SER A 19 10.94 -4.28 -20.88
N ASN A 20 12.12 -4.25 -21.50
CA ASN A 20 13.24 -3.42 -21.04
C ASN A 20 12.86 -1.92 -20.99
N ASP A 21 12.10 -1.43 -21.97
CA ASP A 21 11.69 -0.03 -22.03
C ASP A 21 10.76 0.35 -20.86
N ILE A 22 9.85 -0.54 -20.48
CA ILE A 22 8.95 -0.32 -19.35
C ILE A 22 9.74 -0.34 -18.04
N ASN A 23 10.73 -1.23 -17.94
CA ASN A 23 11.59 -1.30 -16.78
C ASN A 23 12.43 -0.02 -16.59
N LEU A 24 13.03 0.46 -17.68
CA LEU A 24 13.77 1.72 -17.67
C LEU A 24 12.87 2.90 -17.27
N ALA A 25 11.62 2.93 -17.74
CA ALA A 25 10.65 3.94 -17.32
C ALA A 25 10.40 3.89 -15.79
N LYS A 26 10.20 2.70 -15.23
CA LYS A 26 10.04 2.47 -13.78
C LYS A 26 11.20 3.01 -12.96
N ALA A 27 12.42 2.73 -13.40
CA ALA A 27 13.64 3.23 -12.74
C ALA A 27 13.74 4.76 -12.76
N HIS A 28 13.12 5.42 -13.73
CA HIS A 28 13.15 6.88 -13.87
C HIS A 28 11.98 7.61 -13.21
N THR A 29 10.88 6.93 -12.89
CA THR A 29 9.70 7.53 -12.24
C THR A 29 9.47 6.96 -10.85
N LEU A 30 8.73 5.86 -10.73
CA LEU A 30 8.24 5.28 -9.48
C LEU A 30 9.38 5.04 -8.48
N ASP A 31 10.48 4.47 -8.95
CA ASP A 31 11.60 4.10 -8.08
C ASP A 31 12.31 5.32 -7.47
N LYS A 32 12.25 6.49 -8.14
CA LYS A 32 12.84 7.73 -7.63
C LYS A 32 11.92 8.49 -6.69
N THR A 33 10.61 8.42 -6.92
CA THR A 33 9.62 9.20 -6.17
C THR A 33 9.14 8.48 -4.91
N GLN A 34 9.12 7.15 -4.92
CA GLN A 34 8.67 6.33 -3.78
C GLN A 34 9.41 6.62 -2.45
N PRO A 35 10.75 6.83 -2.39
CA PRO A 35 11.42 7.19 -1.15
C PRO A 35 10.97 8.52 -0.54
N ILE A 36 10.53 9.47 -1.37
CA ILE A 36 10.01 10.77 -0.94
C ILE A 36 8.63 10.60 -0.30
N LEU A 37 7.80 9.74 -0.90
CA LEU A 37 6.44 9.46 -0.43
C LEU A 37 6.42 8.59 0.84
N LEU A 38 7.47 7.81 1.10
CA LEU A 38 7.47 6.75 2.11
C LEU A 38 7.02 7.21 3.50
N LYS A 39 7.35 8.44 3.91
CA LYS A 39 6.91 8.99 5.21
C LYS A 39 5.39 9.23 5.28
N LYS A 40 4.74 9.46 4.15
CA LYS A 40 3.30 9.67 4.04
C LYS A 40 2.56 8.36 3.81
N MET A 41 3.00 7.58 2.83
CA MET A 41 2.35 6.34 2.43
C MET A 41 3.36 5.40 1.76
N ALA A 42 3.32 4.12 2.11
CA ALA A 42 3.99 3.08 1.34
C ALA A 42 3.06 2.55 0.25
N VAL A 43 3.55 2.56 -0.99
CA VAL A 43 2.84 2.04 -2.17
C VAL A 43 3.68 0.92 -2.74
N ASN A 44 3.14 -0.29 -2.81
CA ASN A 44 3.81 -1.44 -3.43
C ASN A 44 2.85 -2.17 -4.34
N PHE A 45 3.37 -3.03 -5.20
CA PHE A 45 2.54 -3.98 -5.92
C PHE A 45 3.22 -5.34 -5.99
N PHE A 46 2.41 -6.37 -6.15
CA PHE A 46 2.81 -7.77 -6.13
C PHE A 46 2.08 -8.53 -7.24
N LYS A 47 2.70 -9.60 -7.74
CA LYS A 47 2.06 -10.57 -8.63
C LYS A 47 1.80 -11.87 -7.88
N ASP A 48 0.61 -12.43 -8.01
CA ASP A 48 0.36 -13.83 -7.68
C ASP A 48 0.44 -14.68 -8.95
N PHE A 49 1.38 -15.61 -8.99
CA PHE A 49 1.60 -16.44 -10.19
C PHE A 49 0.63 -17.62 -10.29
N ASN A 50 -0.14 -17.93 -9.26
CA ASN A 50 -1.14 -18.99 -9.33
C ASN A 50 -2.39 -18.48 -10.05
N THR A 51 -2.88 -17.31 -9.63
CA THR A 51 -4.07 -16.65 -10.20
C THR A 51 -3.73 -15.71 -11.36
N GLN A 52 -2.45 -15.45 -11.61
CA GLN A 52 -1.93 -14.46 -12.57
C GLN A 52 -2.37 -13.02 -12.31
N LYS A 53 -2.96 -12.71 -11.15
CA LYS A 53 -3.39 -11.37 -10.80
C LYS A 53 -2.29 -10.52 -10.18
N TYR A 54 -2.52 -9.22 -10.18
CA TYR A 54 -1.70 -8.27 -9.43
C TYR A 54 -2.48 -7.66 -8.27
N GLN A 55 -1.75 -7.18 -7.27
CA GLN A 55 -2.32 -6.37 -6.20
C GLN A 55 -1.42 -5.18 -5.92
N ILE A 56 -1.97 -3.96 -5.97
CA ILE A 56 -1.36 -2.78 -5.37
C ILE A 56 -1.77 -2.74 -3.90
N THR A 57 -0.80 -2.53 -3.02
CA THR A 57 -1.01 -2.34 -1.59
C THR A 57 -0.60 -0.93 -1.19
N LEU A 58 -1.48 -0.23 -0.48
CA LEU A 58 -1.19 1.08 0.10
C LEU A 58 -1.24 0.99 1.62
N LYS A 59 -0.20 1.48 2.30
CA LYS A 59 -0.15 1.57 3.77
C LYS A 59 0.06 3.02 4.18
N CYS A 60 -0.91 3.58 4.90
CA CYS A 60 -0.85 4.93 5.43
C CYS A 60 0.17 5.00 6.57
N ASN A 61 1.16 5.90 6.44
CA ASN A 61 2.07 6.26 7.52
C ASN A 61 1.65 7.59 8.18
N ASP A 62 0.97 8.45 7.42
CA ASP A 62 0.27 9.64 7.91
C ASP A 62 -1.25 9.40 7.99
N ASP A 63 -2.00 10.38 8.48
CA ASP A 63 -3.46 10.30 8.62
C ASP A 63 -4.18 10.60 7.30
N TYR A 64 -4.66 9.55 6.64
CA TYR A 64 -5.49 9.61 5.45
C TYR A 64 -6.94 9.25 5.77
N TYR A 65 -7.89 9.88 5.08
CA TYR A 65 -9.32 9.65 5.27
C TYR A 65 -9.94 9.07 4.00
N LEU A 66 -10.60 7.93 4.14
CA LEU A 66 -11.46 7.39 3.09
C LEU A 66 -12.85 7.99 3.23
N THR A 67 -13.37 8.58 2.16
CA THR A 67 -14.73 9.13 2.12
C THR A 67 -15.70 8.08 1.56
N LEU A 68 -16.59 7.58 2.41
CA LEU A 68 -17.63 6.62 2.04
C LEU A 68 -18.98 7.18 2.47
N ASP A 69 -19.95 7.29 1.55
CA ASP A 69 -21.30 7.78 1.84
C ASP A 69 -21.33 9.13 2.59
N ASN A 70 -20.42 10.04 2.22
CA ASN A 70 -20.16 11.34 2.86
C ASN A 70 -19.60 11.28 4.30
N GLU A 71 -19.24 10.10 4.81
CA GLU A 71 -18.50 9.95 6.06
C GLU A 71 -17.00 9.81 5.80
N LYS A 72 -16.19 10.51 6.60
CA LYS A 72 -14.74 10.37 6.59
C LYS A 72 -14.31 9.33 7.63
N LYS A 73 -13.61 8.28 7.19
CA LYS A 73 -13.10 7.22 8.06
C LYS A 73 -11.58 7.18 7.97
N LEU A 74 -10.90 7.10 9.12
CA LEU A 74 -9.44 7.09 9.18
C LEU A 74 -8.92 5.78 8.61
N LEU A 75 -8.09 5.87 7.57
CA LEU A 75 -7.64 4.76 6.76
C LEU A 75 -6.32 4.19 7.28
N ASP A 76 -6.22 2.87 7.39
CA ASP A 76 -4.97 2.18 7.69
C ASP A 76 -4.26 1.75 6.40
N ARG A 77 -4.98 1.04 5.53
CA ARG A 77 -4.42 0.43 4.31
C ARG A 77 -5.50 0.14 3.28
N ILE A 78 -5.07 0.00 2.03
CA ILE A 78 -5.90 -0.39 0.89
C ILE A 78 -5.20 -1.50 0.10
N TYR A 79 -6.01 -2.39 -0.46
CA TYR A 79 -5.63 -3.44 -1.39
C TYR A 79 -6.45 -3.27 -2.68
N LEU A 80 -5.78 -3.09 -3.81
CA LEU A 80 -6.40 -2.97 -5.13
C LEU A 80 -5.99 -4.18 -5.97
N VAL A 81 -6.96 -4.96 -6.45
CA VAL A 81 -6.72 -6.17 -7.24
C VAL A 81 -6.88 -5.87 -8.73
N TYR A 82 -6.00 -6.42 -9.55
CA TYR A 82 -5.95 -6.21 -11.00
C TYR A 82 -5.77 -7.53 -11.74
N ASP A 83 -6.21 -7.57 -13.00
CA ASP A 83 -5.89 -8.64 -13.95
C ASP A 83 -4.39 -8.71 -14.27
N ASP A 84 -3.97 -9.74 -15.01
CA ASP A 84 -2.59 -9.94 -15.48
C ASP A 84 -2.13 -8.90 -16.52
N ASN A 85 -2.08 -7.63 -16.12
CA ASN A 85 -1.67 -6.53 -16.98
C ASN A 85 -0.70 -5.61 -16.24
N PHE A 86 0.59 -5.96 -16.32
CA PHE A 86 1.66 -5.18 -15.71
C PHE A 86 1.62 -3.70 -16.10
N ARG A 87 1.31 -3.38 -17.37
CA ARG A 87 1.31 -1.99 -17.85
C ARG A 87 0.24 -1.16 -17.14
N VAL A 88 -0.97 -1.70 -17.00
CA VAL A 88 -2.07 -1.04 -16.29
C VAL A 88 -1.72 -0.84 -14.82
N VAL A 89 -1.27 -1.91 -14.14
CA VAL A 89 -0.88 -1.88 -12.73
C VAL A 89 0.21 -0.86 -12.48
N TYR A 90 1.24 -0.84 -13.34
CA TYR A 90 2.34 0.10 -13.26
C TYR A 90 1.89 1.54 -13.49
N THR A 91 1.03 1.79 -14.49
CA THR A 91 0.48 3.12 -14.76
C THR A 91 -0.33 3.64 -13.57
N ASP A 92 -1.20 2.81 -12.99
CA ASP A 92 -1.98 3.17 -11.81
C ASP A 92 -1.09 3.42 -10.58
N ALA A 93 -0.05 2.59 -10.37
CA ALA A 93 0.90 2.80 -9.28
C ALA A 93 1.62 4.15 -9.39
N ASN A 94 2.05 4.55 -10.60
CA ASN A 94 2.65 5.88 -10.80
C ASN A 94 1.63 6.99 -10.53
N ARG A 95 0.41 6.86 -11.08
CA ARG A 95 -0.65 7.83 -10.87
C ARG A 95 -0.93 8.05 -9.39
N ILE A 96 -1.06 6.97 -8.61
CA ILE A 96 -1.23 7.03 -7.16
C ILE A 96 -0.09 7.83 -6.51
N VAL A 97 1.17 7.52 -6.86
CA VAL A 97 2.33 8.20 -6.27
C VAL A 97 2.35 9.68 -6.64
N ASP A 98 2.08 10.02 -7.90
CA ASP A 98 2.05 11.40 -8.38
C ASP A 98 0.92 12.20 -7.72
N GLU A 99 -0.31 11.67 -7.67
CA GLU A 99 -1.45 12.33 -7.04
C GLU A 99 -1.22 12.57 -5.54
N LEU A 100 -0.62 11.60 -4.83
CA LEU A 100 -0.25 11.75 -3.42
C LEU A 100 0.85 12.79 -3.18
N LEU A 101 1.79 12.94 -4.12
CA LEU A 101 2.86 13.93 -4.02
C LEU A 101 2.37 15.35 -4.35
N GLU A 102 1.52 15.49 -5.37
CA GLU A 102 1.02 16.78 -5.86
C GLU A 102 -0.13 17.33 -5.03
N THR A 103 -1.12 16.49 -4.72
CA THR A 103 -2.38 16.93 -4.10
C THR A 103 -2.59 16.33 -2.71
N GLY A 104 -1.98 15.17 -2.44
CA GLY A 104 -2.25 14.41 -1.21
C GLY A 104 -3.57 13.66 -1.22
N GLU A 105 -4.29 13.63 -2.35
CA GLU A 105 -5.57 12.96 -2.53
C GLU A 105 -5.45 11.92 -3.66
N ILE A 106 -6.31 10.89 -3.65
CA ILE A 106 -6.39 9.88 -4.71
C ILE A 106 -7.84 9.78 -5.15
N ASP A 107 -8.11 9.90 -6.45
CA ASP A 107 -9.43 9.55 -7.00
C ASP A 107 -9.43 8.11 -7.53
N PHE A 108 -9.89 7.19 -6.68
CA PHE A 108 -9.98 5.77 -7.01
C PHE A 108 -10.87 5.47 -8.23
N LYS A 109 -11.74 6.39 -8.68
CA LYS A 109 -12.55 6.17 -9.89
C LYS A 109 -11.74 6.25 -11.18
N LEU A 110 -10.53 6.81 -11.11
CA LEU A 110 -9.64 6.98 -12.25
C LEU A 110 -8.63 5.84 -12.39
N LEU A 111 -8.70 4.86 -11.49
CA LEU A 111 -7.88 3.65 -11.47
C LEU A 111 -8.64 2.48 -12.12
N SER A 112 -7.89 1.48 -12.58
CA SER A 112 -8.38 0.35 -13.37
C SER A 112 -8.44 -0.96 -12.56
N TYR A 113 -8.60 -0.89 -11.24
CA TYR A 113 -8.68 -2.09 -10.40
C TYR A 113 -10.03 -2.80 -10.56
N ASN A 114 -10.02 -4.12 -10.38
CA ASN A 114 -11.20 -4.97 -10.42
C ASN A 114 -11.94 -5.00 -9.09
N SER A 115 -11.20 -4.99 -7.99
CA SER A 115 -11.77 -4.92 -6.65
C SER A 115 -10.88 -4.14 -5.68
N LEU A 116 -11.50 -3.57 -4.66
CA LEU A 116 -10.87 -2.81 -3.60
C LEU A 116 -11.27 -3.40 -2.25
N ASP A 117 -10.29 -3.61 -1.39
CA ASP A 117 -10.48 -3.91 0.02
C ASP A 117 -9.68 -2.91 0.86
N TYR A 118 -10.11 -2.64 2.08
CA TYR A 118 -9.44 -1.67 2.95
C TYR A 118 -9.55 -2.05 4.42
N THR A 119 -8.69 -1.46 5.24
CA THR A 119 -8.79 -1.56 6.70
C THR A 119 -8.71 -0.16 7.29
N LEU A 120 -9.51 0.08 8.33
CA LEU A 120 -9.53 1.36 9.04
C LEU A 120 -8.50 1.35 10.18
N LYS A 121 -7.96 2.53 10.46
CA LYS A 121 -7.00 2.72 11.55
C LYS A 121 -7.75 2.71 12.88
N VAL A 122 -7.24 1.95 13.85
CA VAL A 122 -7.81 1.89 15.20
C VAL A 122 -7.17 2.98 16.04
N LEU A 123 -7.98 3.84 16.65
CA LEU A 123 -7.54 4.83 17.61
C LEU A 123 -7.65 4.26 19.03
N VAL A 124 -6.55 4.30 19.76
CA VAL A 124 -6.49 3.86 21.17
C VAL A 124 -6.37 5.10 22.04
N TYR A 125 -7.33 5.30 22.92
CA TYR A 125 -7.29 6.36 23.94
C TYR A 125 -6.86 5.74 25.27
N SER A 126 -5.90 6.38 25.92
CA SER A 126 -5.38 5.98 27.22
C SER A 126 -5.35 7.20 28.13
N ASP A 127 -5.77 7.03 29.38
CA ASP A 127 -5.66 8.07 30.41
C ASP A 127 -4.21 8.28 30.85
N GLU A 128 -3.37 7.25 30.66
CA GLU A 128 -1.93 7.31 30.85
C GLU A 128 -1.22 7.66 29.54
N GLU A 129 -0.24 8.57 29.62
CA GLU A 129 0.56 8.96 28.46
C GLU A 129 1.43 7.79 27.97
N ILE A 130 1.15 7.30 26.76
CA ILE A 130 1.98 6.32 26.08
C ILE A 130 3.10 7.08 25.37
N THR A 131 4.35 6.86 25.79
CA THR A 131 5.52 7.54 25.22
C THR A 131 6.36 6.66 24.30
N GLU A 132 6.15 5.34 24.38
CA GLU A 132 6.91 4.33 23.63
C GLU A 132 6.00 3.47 22.75
N ILE A 133 6.56 2.89 21.70
CA ILE A 133 5.85 1.93 20.85
C ILE A 133 5.53 0.67 21.66
N GLN A 134 4.27 0.25 21.66
CA GLN A 134 3.81 -0.95 22.36
C GLN A 134 3.25 -1.99 21.39
N HIS A 135 3.30 -3.25 21.80
CA HIS A 135 2.64 -4.35 21.12
C HIS A 135 1.55 -4.92 22.02
N THR A 136 0.39 -5.20 21.45
CA THR A 136 -0.74 -5.79 22.17
C THR A 136 -1.53 -6.71 21.24
N GLN A 137 -2.61 -7.31 21.73
CA GLN A 137 -3.57 -8.05 20.93
C GLN A 137 -4.96 -7.42 21.07
N ASP A 138 -5.73 -7.44 19.99
CA ASP A 138 -7.16 -7.12 20.08
C ASP A 138 -7.94 -8.30 20.70
N LYS A 139 -9.27 -8.12 20.83
CA LYS A 139 -10.15 -9.13 21.42
C LYS A 139 -10.21 -10.44 20.63
N ASP A 140 -9.84 -10.40 19.36
CA ASP A 140 -9.85 -11.53 18.43
C ASP A 140 -8.47 -12.19 18.33
N GLY A 141 -7.48 -11.70 19.09
CA GLY A 141 -6.11 -12.23 19.14
C GLY A 141 -5.19 -11.68 18.04
N ASN A 142 -5.62 -10.66 17.28
CA ASN A 142 -4.78 -10.04 16.26
C ASN A 142 -3.74 -9.14 16.92
N PHE A 143 -2.48 -9.28 16.53
CA PHE A 143 -1.40 -8.42 17.00
C PHE A 143 -1.59 -6.98 16.51
N MET A 144 -1.52 -6.04 17.46
CA MET A 144 -1.55 -4.60 17.21
C MET A 144 -0.24 -3.96 17.65
N ILE A 145 0.18 -2.93 16.91
CA ILE A 145 1.26 -2.03 17.30
C ILE A 145 0.61 -0.68 17.61
N ILE A 146 0.85 -0.19 18.82
CA ILE A 146 0.44 1.15 19.25
C ILE A 146 1.65 2.06 19.06
N VAL A 147 1.52 3.03 18.16
CA VAL A 147 2.53 4.06 17.91
C VAL A 147 2.03 5.36 18.54
N PRO A 148 2.68 5.88 19.59
CA PRO A 148 2.27 7.13 20.20
C PRO A 148 2.53 8.30 19.25
N ASP A 149 1.74 9.37 19.40
CA ASP A 149 1.83 10.56 18.53
C ASP A 149 3.23 11.18 18.52
N SER A 150 3.92 11.16 19.67
CA SER A 150 5.30 11.65 19.82
C SER A 150 6.34 10.89 18.98
N LYS A 151 5.99 9.69 18.48
CA LYS A 151 6.88 8.79 17.73
C LYS A 151 6.45 8.58 16.28
N LYS A 152 5.39 9.24 15.81
CA LYS A 152 4.88 9.09 14.42
C LYS A 152 5.93 9.38 13.35
N ASP A 153 6.82 10.34 13.57
CA ASP A 153 7.88 10.69 12.61
C ASP A 153 9.10 9.76 12.65
N GLU A 154 9.24 8.95 13.70
CA GLU A 154 10.35 8.01 13.90
C GLU A 154 10.06 6.62 13.32
N PHE A 155 8.79 6.28 13.13
CA PHE A 155 8.36 4.96 12.70
C PHE A 155 7.41 5.05 11.50
N PHE A 156 7.76 4.37 10.42
CA PHE A 156 6.93 4.24 9.23
C PHE A 156 7.07 2.84 8.63
N PHE A 157 6.00 2.36 8.00
CA PHE A 157 6.02 1.13 7.23
C PHE A 157 6.58 1.40 5.84
N ASN A 158 7.49 0.54 5.38
CA ASN A 158 8.01 0.60 4.02
C ASN A 158 7.18 -0.24 3.03
N SER A 159 6.47 -1.25 3.54
CA SER A 159 5.63 -2.14 2.78
C SER A 159 4.66 -2.92 3.66
N ILE A 160 3.59 -3.41 3.07
CA ILE A 160 2.72 -4.44 3.64
C ILE A 160 2.57 -5.59 2.64
N PRO A 161 2.43 -6.85 3.10
CA PRO A 161 2.25 -7.97 2.20
C PRO A 161 0.90 -7.89 1.49
N PRO A 162 0.78 -8.49 0.29
CA PRO A 162 -0.51 -8.64 -0.37
C PRO A 162 -1.44 -9.56 0.44
N LYS A 163 -2.74 -9.32 0.34
CA LYS A 163 -3.80 -10.11 0.96
C LYS A 163 -4.22 -11.23 0.01
N LYS A 164 -3.79 -12.46 0.31
CA LYS A 164 -3.85 -13.60 -0.62
C LYS A 164 -5.27 -14.00 -0.99
N GLU A 165 -6.18 -13.97 -0.03
CA GLU A 165 -7.58 -14.28 -0.18
C GLU A 165 -8.31 -13.37 -1.17
N LEU A 166 -7.76 -12.19 -1.50
CA LEU A 166 -8.36 -11.30 -2.50
C LEU A 166 -8.02 -11.71 -3.94
N TYR A 167 -6.96 -12.50 -4.16
CA TYR A 167 -6.65 -13.03 -5.48
C TYR A 167 -7.68 -14.06 -5.95
N GLU A 168 -8.25 -14.81 -4.99
CA GLU A 168 -9.15 -15.94 -5.24
C GLU A 168 -10.64 -15.54 -5.28
N LYS A 169 -10.98 -14.29 -4.94
CA LYS A 169 -12.34 -13.76 -5.07
C LYS A 169 -12.68 -13.51 -6.55
N ASP A 170 -12.81 -14.59 -7.31
CA ASP A 170 -13.56 -14.62 -8.56
C ASP A 170 -14.75 -15.58 -8.38
N GLU A 171 -15.80 -15.12 -7.69
CA GLU A 171 -17.19 -15.55 -7.86
C GLU A 171 -18.14 -14.36 -7.64
#